data_AF-A0A443Q784-F1
#
_entry.id   AF-A0A443Q784-F1
#
_cell.length_a   1.000
_cell.length_b   1.000
_cell.length_c   1.000
_cell.angle_alpha   90.00
_cell.angle_beta   90.00
_cell.angle_gamma   90.00
#
_symmetry.space_group_name_H-M   'P 1'
#
loop_
_entity.id
_entity.type
_entity.pdbx_description
1 polymer ?
#
loop_
_entity_poly.entity_id
_entity_poly.type
_entity_poly.pdbx_seq_one_letter_code
_entity_poly.pdbx_strand_id
1 'polypeptide(L)' 'MDLYEDLKHKVVIVTGSSNGVGEAIVTLFAKLGCKVV' A
#
# COMPACT_ATOMS: atom_id res chain seq x y z
N MET A 1 8.45 -16.31 -7.01
CA MET A 1 8.73 -15.66 -5.71
C MET A 1 8.31 -14.22 -5.90
N ASP A 2 7.30 -13.76 -5.18
CA ASP A 2 6.86 -12.37 -5.29
C ASP A 2 7.96 -11.46 -4.75
N LEU A 3 8.25 -10.38 -5.49
CA LEU A 3 9.39 -9.49 -5.23
C LEU A 3 9.30 -8.77 -3.88
N TYR A 4 8.11 -8.72 -3.28
CA TYR A 4 7.79 -7.96 -2.06
C TYR A 4 7.03 -8.80 -1.03
N GLU A 5 7.36 -10.09 -0.91
CA GLU A 5 6.68 -11.00 0.04
C GLU A 5 6.72 -10.47 1.50
N ASP A 6 7.78 -9.75 1.85
CA ASP A 6 7.98 -9.15 3.18
C ASP A 6 6.99 -8.03 3.51
N LEU A 7 6.37 -7.41 2.51
CA LEU A 7 5.37 -6.35 2.69
C LEU A 7 3.97 -6.90 3.01
N LYS A 8 3.69 -8.17 2.72
CA LYS A 8 2.39 -8.76 2.96
C LYS A 8 2.02 -8.69 4.44
N HIS A 9 0.77 -8.32 4.74
CA HIS A 9 0.23 -8.15 6.09
C HIS A 9 0.85 -7.01 6.93
N LYS A 10 1.73 -6.18 6.36
CA LYS A 10 2.20 -4.96 7.05
C LYS A 10 1.10 -3.91 7.11
N VAL A 11 1.16 -3.07 8.15
CA VAL A 11 0.32 -1.88 8.28
C VAL A 11 1.08 -0.69 7.67
N VAL A 12 0.45 0.01 6.74
CA VAL A 12 1.03 1.17 6.04
C VAL A 12 0.09 2.36 6.24
N ILE A 13 0.62 3.50 6.67
CA ILE A 13 -0.13 4.75 6.78
C ILE A 13 0.22 5.64 5.60
N VAL A 14 -0.79 6.11 4.86
CA VAL A 14 -0.59 7.04 3.73
C VAL A 14 -1.42 8.29 3.94
N THR A 15 -0.76 9.41 4.25
CA THR A 15 -1.41 10.72 4.40
C THR A 15 -1.69 11.37 3.05
N GLY A 16 -2.78 12.13 2.93
CA GLY A 16 -3.12 12.83 1.69
C GLY A 16 -3.46 11.90 0.53
N SER A 17 -4.06 10.74 0.83
CA SER A 17 -4.35 9.65 -0.11
C SER A 17 -5.65 9.80 -0.89
N SER A 18 -6.37 10.92 -0.71
CA SER A 18 -7.70 11.10 -1.30
C SER A 18 -7.68 11.18 -2.83
N ASN A 19 -6.56 11.57 -3.47
CA ASN A 19 -6.41 11.66 -4.92
C ASN A 19 -4.93 11.58 -5.35
N GLY A 20 -4.70 11.33 -6.64
CA GLY A 20 -3.40 11.54 -7.29
C GLY A 20 -2.31 10.59 -6.79
N VAL A 21 -1.15 11.13 -6.41
CA VAL A 21 -0.01 10.29 -5.99
C VAL A 21 -0.33 9.49 -4.73
N GLY A 22 -1.02 10.09 -3.76
CA GLY A 22 -1.39 9.40 -2.53
C GLY A 22 -2.35 8.22 -2.79
N GLU A 23 -3.31 8.39 -3.71
CA GLU A 23 -4.21 7.32 -4.15
C GLU A 23 -3.45 6.17 -4.83
N ALA A 24 -2.51 6.50 -5.71
CA ALA A 24 -1.68 5.51 -6.40
C ALA A 24 -0.84 4.69 -5.41
N ILE A 25 -0.29 5.33 -4.37
CA ILE A 25 0.48 4.67 -3.30
C ILE A 25 -0.43 3.70 -2.51
N VAL A 26 -1.60 4.13 -2.05
CA VAL A 26 -2.56 3.25 -1.36
C VAL A 26 -2.94 2.05 -2.23
N THR A 27 -3.24 2.30 -3.50
CA THR A 27 -3.62 1.26 -4.46
C THR A 27 -2.52 0.21 -4.63
N LEU A 28 -1.26 0.64 -4.72
CA LEU A 28 -0.12 -0.26 -4.84
C LEU A 28 0.03 -1.13 -3.59
N PHE A 29 0.08 -0.53 -2.40
CA PHE A 29 0.27 -1.28 -1.15
C PHE A 29 -0.89 -2.21 -0.83
N ALA A 30 -2.14 -1.82 -1.15
CA ALA A 30 -3.29 -2.70 -1.03
C ALA A 30 -3.17 -3.94 -1.94
N LYS A 31 -2.71 -3.77 -3.19
CA LYS A 31 -2.45 -4.89 -4.12
C LYS A 31 -1.33 -5.81 -3.66
N LEU A 32 -0.36 -5.27 -2.91
CA LEU A 32 0.71 -6.04 -2.28
C LEU A 32 0.27 -6.76 -0.98
N GLY A 33 -1.02 -6.66 -0.60
CA GLY A 33 -1.56 -7.35 0.57
C GLY A 33 -1.27 -6.66 1.91
N CYS A 34 -0.92 -5.37 1.88
CA CYS A 34 -0.81 -4.56 3.08
C CYS A 34 -2.19 -4.15 3.61
N LYS A 35 -2.29 -3.91 4.91
CA LYS A 35 -3.39 -3.16 5.52
C LYS A 35 -3.05 -1.68 5.47
N VAL A 36 -3.73 -0.92 4.63
CA VAL A 36 -3.50 0.52 4.51
C VAL A 36 -4.45 1.30 5.41
N VAL A 37 -3.95 2.36 6.04
CA VAL A 37 -4.68 3.29 6.95
C VAL A 37 -4.50 4.73 6.47
#